data_AF-A0AAU8U569-F1
#
_entry.id   AF-A0AAU8U569-F1
#
_cell.length_a   1.000
_cell.length_b   1.000
_cell.length_c   1.000
_cell.angle_alpha   90.00
_cell.angle_beta   90.00
_cell.angle_gamma   90.00
#
_symmetry.space_group_name_H-M   'P 1'
#
loop_
_entity.id
_entity.type
_entity.pdbx_description
1 polymer ?
#
loop_
_entity_poly.entity_id
_entity_poly.type
_entity_poly.pdbx_seq_one_letter_code
_entity_poly.pdbx_strand_id
1 'polypeptide(L)'
;MNNKKDAVFSADWFIRVLKGAAVGIGGILPGLSGGVLAVIFGLYDQIINFLANITENFWKNVRYFMPVGIGFLLGILVFSIFVEKAFGLYAAIFITLFIGFVVGTLPSLFKSAGKEGRSTSDLTLLAVTAVIIFLIMFLGGQGITQVQPSFIAWVLSGALIGLGVIIPGMSPSNFLIYFGLYDKMAAGIAALDFSVIIPLGLGGLLCVIGLAKAAEWAFKHYYSKMYHLILGTVIGSSIALFPTQVFPGFSAEGLANSGLSFMNTLIWCMIAFVLGTIFSLWFSKIEEKYSND
;
A
#
# COMPACT_ATOMS: atom_id res chain seq x y z
N MET A 1 -41.59 5.76 -27.32
CA MET A 1 -40.40 5.00 -27.73
C MET A 1 -39.20 5.93 -27.67
N ASN A 2 -38.27 5.73 -26.74
CA ASN A 2 -36.92 6.29 -26.88
C ASN A 2 -35.92 5.32 -26.24
N ASN A 3 -35.31 4.53 -27.12
CA ASN A 3 -34.26 3.56 -26.85
C ASN A 3 -33.00 4.30 -26.41
N LYS A 4 -32.73 4.36 -25.10
CA LYS A 4 -31.39 4.60 -24.53
C LYS A 4 -31.02 3.48 -23.56
N LYS A 5 -31.44 2.26 -23.87
CA LYS A 5 -31.01 1.04 -23.19
C LYS A 5 -30.05 0.31 -24.13
N ASP A 6 -28.94 -0.15 -23.57
CA ASP A 6 -28.10 -1.23 -24.10
C ASP A 6 -26.96 -0.87 -25.07
N ALA A 7 -26.25 0.24 -24.83
CA ALA A 7 -24.84 0.27 -25.21
C ALA A 7 -24.02 -0.39 -24.09
N VAL A 8 -23.47 -1.58 -24.34
CA VAL A 8 -22.57 -2.31 -23.42
C VAL A 8 -21.35 -1.45 -22.99
N PHE A 9 -21.04 -0.41 -23.75
CA PHE A 9 -19.99 0.60 -23.49
C PHE A 9 -20.59 2.02 -23.42
N SER A 10 -21.33 2.34 -22.36
CA SER A 10 -21.77 3.73 -22.10
C SER A 10 -20.66 4.56 -21.45
N ALA A 11 -20.78 5.90 -21.46
CA ALA A 11 -19.86 6.78 -20.73
C ALA A 11 -19.75 6.40 -19.24
N ASP A 12 -20.86 5.95 -18.64
CA ASP A 12 -20.89 5.46 -17.26
C ASP A 12 -20.04 4.19 -17.06
N TRP A 13 -19.98 3.32 -18.07
CA TRP A 13 -19.14 2.13 -18.04
C TRP A 13 -17.65 2.51 -17.99
N PHE A 14 -17.22 3.43 -18.84
CA PHE A 14 -15.84 3.91 -18.85
C PHE A 14 -15.47 4.67 -17.55
N ILE A 15 -16.38 5.50 -17.03
CA ILE A 15 -16.17 6.16 -15.74
C ILE A 15 -15.97 5.13 -14.62
N ARG A 16 -16.73 4.03 -14.62
CA ARG A 16 -16.55 2.94 -13.64
C ARG A 16 -15.22 2.22 -13.80
N VAL A 17 -14.74 2.04 -15.02
CA VAL A 17 -13.38 1.53 -15.27
C VAL A 17 -12.33 2.46 -14.68
N LEU A 18 -12.42 3.77 -14.91
CA LEU A 18 -11.48 4.74 -14.33
C LEU A 18 -11.51 4.76 -12.80
N LYS A 19 -12.72 4.73 -12.21
CA LYS A 19 -12.89 4.64 -10.75
C LYS A 19 -12.26 3.35 -10.21
N GLY A 20 -12.51 2.22 -10.87
CA GLY A 20 -11.89 0.95 -10.55
C GLY A 20 -10.37 1.02 -10.62
N ALA A 21 -9.82 1.61 -11.68
CA ALA A 21 -8.37 1.76 -11.86
C ALA A 21 -7.74 2.59 -10.75
N ALA A 22 -8.35 3.71 -10.37
CA ALA A 22 -7.88 4.51 -9.24
C ALA A 22 -7.89 3.70 -7.93
N VAL A 23 -8.96 2.94 -7.65
CA VAL A 23 -9.03 2.04 -6.47
C VAL A 23 -7.93 0.98 -6.52
N GLY A 24 -7.66 0.40 -7.69
CA GLY A 24 -6.58 -0.57 -7.89
C GLY A 24 -5.20 0.01 -7.60
N ILE A 25 -4.91 1.20 -8.14
CA ILE A 25 -3.66 1.94 -7.86
C ILE A 25 -3.52 2.19 -6.35
N GLY A 26 -4.58 2.67 -5.69
CA GLY A 26 -4.55 2.88 -4.24
C GLY A 26 -4.48 1.61 -3.42
N GLY A 27 -4.75 0.44 -3.99
CA GLY A 27 -4.59 -0.84 -3.30
C GLY A 27 -3.13 -1.32 -3.20
N ILE A 28 -2.26 -0.84 -4.11
CA ILE A 28 -0.85 -1.27 -4.18
C ILE A 28 0.13 -0.13 -3.84
N LEU A 29 -0.27 1.12 -4.02
CA LEU A 29 0.56 2.30 -3.75
C LEU A 29 0.77 2.49 -2.23
N PRO A 30 2.02 2.55 -1.73
CA PRO A 30 2.28 2.71 -0.30
C PRO A 30 1.74 4.03 0.26
N GLY A 31 1.08 3.98 1.42
CA GLY A 31 0.54 5.17 2.08
C GLY A 31 -0.73 5.74 1.45
N LEU A 32 -1.35 5.03 0.50
CA LEU A 32 -2.68 5.34 -0.04
C LEU A 32 -3.62 4.17 0.22
N SER A 33 -4.89 4.45 0.52
CA SER A 33 -5.89 3.41 0.76
C SER A 33 -6.85 3.30 -0.42
N GLY A 34 -6.82 2.17 -1.14
CA GLY A 34 -7.78 1.87 -2.19
C GLY A 34 -9.22 1.84 -1.68
N GLY A 35 -9.44 1.42 -0.42
CA GLY A 35 -10.75 1.44 0.22
C GLY A 35 -11.32 2.86 0.36
N VAL A 36 -10.47 3.83 0.73
CA VAL A 36 -10.86 5.24 0.82
C VAL A 36 -11.19 5.81 -0.55
N LEU A 37 -10.42 5.46 -1.59
CA LEU A 37 -10.77 5.81 -2.96
C LEU A 37 -12.13 5.23 -3.37
N ALA A 38 -12.45 4.01 -2.95
CA ALA A 38 -13.75 3.41 -3.21
C ALA A 38 -14.88 4.19 -2.51
N VAL A 39 -14.66 4.70 -1.30
CA VAL A 39 -15.61 5.60 -0.60
C VAL A 39 -15.77 6.92 -1.36
N ILE A 40 -14.66 7.59 -1.69
CA ILE A 40 -14.66 8.89 -2.40
C ILE A 40 -15.40 8.78 -3.75
N PHE A 41 -15.24 7.67 -4.46
CA PHE A 41 -15.91 7.46 -5.76
C PHE A 41 -17.35 6.95 -5.65
N GLY A 42 -17.87 6.77 -4.42
CA GLY A 42 -19.22 6.26 -4.15
C GLY A 42 -19.40 4.79 -4.54
N LEU A 43 -18.31 4.02 -4.59
CA LEU A 43 -18.32 2.60 -4.89
C LEU A 43 -18.49 1.76 -3.61
N TYR A 44 -18.03 2.26 -2.46
CA TYR A 44 -18.01 1.52 -1.20
C TYR A 44 -19.37 0.95 -0.80
N ASP A 45 -20.39 1.81 -0.65
CA ASP A 45 -21.73 1.37 -0.23
C ASP A 45 -22.33 0.36 -1.20
N GLN A 46 -22.06 0.52 -2.49
CA GLN A 46 -22.56 -0.37 -3.51
C GLN A 46 -21.88 -1.74 -3.41
N ILE A 47 -20.56 -1.77 -3.17
CA ILE A 47 -19.79 -3.01 -2.97
C ILE A 47 -20.31 -3.73 -1.73
N ILE A 48 -20.46 -3.04 -0.61
CA ILE A 48 -20.97 -3.62 0.64
C ILE A 48 -22.39 -4.17 0.47
N ASN A 49 -23.29 -3.41 -0.15
CA ASN A 49 -24.66 -3.86 -0.40
C ASN A 49 -24.72 -5.10 -1.31
N PHE A 50 -23.85 -5.17 -2.31
CA PHE A 50 -23.74 -6.35 -3.18
C PHE A 50 -23.19 -7.57 -2.44
N LEU A 51 -22.16 -7.39 -1.61
CA LEU A 51 -21.59 -8.48 -0.82
C LEU A 51 -22.57 -9.00 0.24
N ALA A 52 -23.33 -8.10 0.88
CA ALA A 52 -24.34 -8.46 1.88
C ALA A 52 -25.54 -9.21 1.27
N ASN A 53 -25.93 -8.86 0.03
CA ASN A 53 -27.11 -9.43 -0.65
C ASN A 53 -26.71 -10.12 -1.96
N ILE A 54 -25.71 -11.01 -1.90
CA ILE A 54 -25.09 -11.59 -3.11
C ILE A 54 -26.09 -12.38 -3.98
N THR A 55 -27.15 -12.93 -3.38
CA THR A 55 -28.19 -13.69 -4.09
C THR A 55 -29.23 -12.78 -4.75
N GLU A 56 -29.37 -11.53 -4.30
CA GLU A 56 -30.34 -10.58 -4.84
C GLU A 56 -29.80 -9.87 -6.07
N ASN A 57 -30.54 -9.93 -7.18
CA ASN A 57 -30.19 -9.26 -8.42
C ASN A 57 -28.75 -9.53 -8.89
N PHE A 58 -28.21 -10.72 -8.59
CA PHE A 58 -26.80 -11.09 -8.79
C PHE A 58 -26.26 -10.66 -10.16
N TRP A 59 -26.91 -11.06 -11.25
CA TRP A 59 -26.47 -10.74 -12.61
C TRP A 59 -26.52 -9.25 -12.96
N LYS A 60 -27.37 -8.46 -12.31
CA LYS A 60 -27.43 -7.01 -12.49
C LYS A 60 -26.26 -6.34 -11.77
N ASN A 61 -25.98 -6.77 -10.54
CA ASN A 61 -24.86 -6.28 -9.74
C ASN A 61 -23.52 -6.69 -10.35
N VAL A 62 -23.36 -7.94 -10.81
CA VAL A 62 -22.17 -8.40 -11.54
C VAL A 62 -21.91 -7.54 -12.77
N ARG A 63 -22.93 -7.26 -13.60
CA ARG A 63 -22.77 -6.35 -14.75
C ARG A 63 -22.43 -4.92 -14.35
N TYR A 64 -22.91 -4.45 -13.20
CA TYR A 64 -22.58 -3.14 -12.66
C TYR A 64 -21.10 -3.04 -12.26
N PHE A 65 -20.60 -4.05 -11.53
CA PHE A 65 -19.24 -4.10 -10.99
C PHE A 65 -18.20 -4.62 -11.98
N MET A 66 -18.59 -5.29 -13.06
CA MET A 66 -17.67 -5.76 -14.09
C MET A 66 -16.71 -4.67 -14.59
N PRO A 67 -17.15 -3.45 -15.00
CA PRO A 67 -16.23 -2.38 -15.36
C PRO A 67 -15.33 -1.94 -14.20
N VAL A 68 -15.83 -1.93 -12.95
CA VAL A 68 -15.04 -1.56 -11.77
C VAL A 68 -13.94 -2.60 -11.52
N GLY A 69 -14.26 -3.89 -11.60
CA GLY A 69 -13.29 -4.98 -11.44
C GLY A 69 -12.24 -5.00 -12.55
N ILE A 70 -12.65 -4.77 -13.81
CA ILE A 70 -11.72 -4.61 -14.94
C ILE A 70 -10.82 -3.41 -14.69
N GLY A 71 -11.39 -2.27 -14.31
CA GLY A 71 -10.66 -1.08 -13.93
C GLY A 71 -9.63 -1.36 -12.85
N PHE A 72 -10.03 -2.01 -11.77
CA PHE A 72 -9.17 -2.38 -10.64
C PHE A 72 -7.95 -3.20 -11.07
N LEU A 73 -8.18 -4.26 -11.85
CA LEU A 73 -7.09 -5.10 -12.38
C LEU A 73 -6.18 -4.32 -13.34
N LEU A 74 -6.76 -3.49 -14.22
CA LEU A 74 -5.99 -2.62 -15.12
C LEU A 74 -5.16 -1.58 -14.36
N GLY A 75 -5.72 -0.99 -13.30
CA GLY A 75 -5.03 -0.02 -12.46
C GLY A 75 -3.82 -0.63 -11.76
N ILE A 76 -4.00 -1.82 -11.18
CA ILE A 76 -2.89 -2.60 -10.62
C ILE A 76 -1.84 -2.89 -11.69
N LEU A 77 -2.25 -3.44 -12.84
CA LEU A 77 -1.34 -3.83 -13.92
C LEU A 77 -0.52 -2.64 -14.44
N VAL A 78 -1.18 -1.53 -14.79
CA VAL A 78 -0.54 -0.32 -15.31
C VAL A 78 0.40 0.28 -14.28
N PHE A 79 -0.01 0.32 -13.01
CA PHE A 79 0.85 0.84 -11.95
C PHE A 79 2.02 -0.08 -11.67
N SER A 80 1.86 -1.39 -11.71
CA SER A 80 2.95 -2.36 -11.59
C SER A 80 3.99 -2.20 -12.70
N ILE A 81 3.56 -2.01 -13.96
CA ILE A 81 4.47 -1.70 -15.09
C ILE A 81 5.25 -0.40 -14.83
N PHE A 82 4.55 0.62 -14.32
CA PHE A 82 5.18 1.90 -13.97
C PHE A 82 6.20 1.73 -12.85
N VAL A 83 5.84 1.04 -11.77
CA VAL A 83 6.70 0.76 -10.61
C VAL A 83 7.93 -0.04 -10.99
N GLU A 84 7.78 -1.10 -11.79
CA GLU A 84 8.90 -1.91 -12.28
C GLU A 84 9.95 -1.03 -12.97
N LYS A 85 9.53 -0.21 -13.94
CA LYS A 85 10.43 0.69 -14.67
C LYS A 85 11.01 1.78 -13.76
N ALA A 86 10.19 2.32 -12.87
CA ALA A 86 10.56 3.36 -11.93
C ALA A 86 11.64 2.87 -10.94
N PHE A 87 11.53 1.64 -10.43
CA PHE A 87 12.53 1.04 -9.54
C PHE A 87 13.80 0.66 -10.31
N GLY A 88 13.70 0.22 -11.56
CA GLY A 88 14.89 -0.09 -12.37
C GLY A 88 15.80 1.11 -12.66
N LEU A 89 15.23 2.31 -12.83
CA LEU A 89 15.98 3.51 -13.24
C LEU A 89 16.15 4.56 -12.13
N TYR A 90 15.13 4.73 -11.28
CA TYR A 90 15.01 5.87 -10.37
C TYR A 90 14.63 5.45 -8.94
N ALA A 91 15.07 4.26 -8.51
CA ALA A 91 14.72 3.66 -7.21
C ALA A 91 14.76 4.65 -6.04
N ALA A 92 15.86 5.40 -5.87
CA ALA A 92 16.00 6.34 -4.75
C ALA A 92 14.92 7.42 -4.73
N ILE A 93 14.54 7.95 -5.89
CA ILE A 93 13.51 8.99 -6.02
C ILE A 93 12.14 8.42 -5.65
N PHE A 94 11.80 7.23 -6.18
CA PHE A 94 10.51 6.59 -5.94
C PHE A 94 10.34 6.04 -4.53
N ILE A 95 11.40 5.45 -3.96
CA ILE A 95 11.38 5.02 -2.56
C ILE A 95 11.21 6.23 -1.64
N THR A 96 11.86 7.35 -1.97
CA THR A 96 11.70 8.61 -1.23
C THR A 96 10.28 9.20 -1.39
N LEU A 97 9.66 9.08 -2.58
CA LEU A 97 8.25 9.41 -2.79
C LEU A 97 7.34 8.59 -1.86
N PHE A 98 7.58 7.27 -1.77
CA PHE A 98 6.80 6.36 -0.92
C PHE A 98 6.99 6.63 0.57
N ILE A 99 8.22 6.93 1.00
CA ILE A 99 8.47 7.40 2.36
C ILE A 99 7.69 8.70 2.60
N GLY A 100 7.65 9.62 1.63
CA GLY A 100 6.81 10.82 1.69
C GLY A 100 5.33 10.50 1.89
N PHE A 101 4.77 9.54 1.14
CA PHE A 101 3.39 9.10 1.35
C PHE A 101 3.16 8.58 2.77
N VAL A 102 4.08 7.74 3.28
CA VAL A 102 3.99 7.23 4.66
C VAL A 102 4.06 8.36 5.68
N VAL A 103 4.99 9.30 5.54
CA VAL A 103 5.12 10.48 6.41
C VAL A 103 3.83 11.30 6.43
N GLY A 104 3.20 11.48 5.27
CA GLY A 104 1.92 12.18 5.19
C GLY A 104 0.77 11.49 5.92
N THR A 105 0.81 10.17 6.11
CA THR A 105 -0.18 9.43 6.92
C THR A 105 0.12 9.42 8.42
N LEU A 106 1.34 9.77 8.85
CA LEU A 106 1.71 9.71 10.28
C LEU A 106 0.81 10.56 11.19
N PRO A 107 0.36 11.77 10.82
CA PRO A 107 -0.53 12.56 11.67
C PRO A 107 -1.88 11.89 11.93
N SER A 108 -2.51 11.29 10.91
CA SER A 108 -3.79 10.59 11.05
C SER A 108 -3.64 9.30 11.87
N LEU A 109 -2.52 8.58 11.70
CA LEU A 109 -2.17 7.41 12.51
C LEU A 109 -1.91 7.78 13.97
N PHE A 110 -1.17 8.85 14.23
CA PHE A 110 -0.90 9.32 15.58
C PHE A 110 -2.18 9.80 16.29
N LYS A 111 -3.08 10.47 15.56
CA LYS A 111 -4.42 10.82 16.06
C LYS A 111 -5.24 9.57 16.37
N SER A 112 -5.27 8.59 15.46
CA SER A 112 -5.98 7.33 15.66
C SER A 112 -5.45 6.53 16.84
N ALA A 113 -4.13 6.54 17.07
CA ALA A 113 -3.49 5.90 18.21
C ALA A 113 -3.91 6.47 19.57
N GLY A 114 -4.30 7.74 19.61
CA GLY A 114 -4.74 8.41 20.84
C GLY A 114 -6.24 8.36 21.10
N LYS A 115 -7.06 7.73 20.24
CA LYS A 115 -8.53 7.74 20.36
C LYS A 115 -9.03 7.14 21.67
N GLU A 116 -8.44 6.03 22.12
CA GLU A 116 -8.77 5.35 23.38
C GLU A 116 -7.81 5.71 24.52
N GLY A 117 -7.28 6.94 24.49
CA GLY A 117 -6.27 7.43 25.43
C GLY A 117 -4.83 7.13 25.01
N ARG A 118 -3.89 7.78 25.70
CA ARG A 118 -2.45 7.65 25.46
C ARG A 118 -1.71 7.73 26.79
N SER A 119 -1.11 6.61 27.20
CA SER A 119 -0.26 6.54 28.39
C SER A 119 1.21 6.74 28.04
N THR A 120 2.05 7.03 29.04
CA THR A 120 3.51 7.05 28.86
C THR A 120 4.03 5.70 28.36
N SER A 121 3.41 4.59 28.80
CA SER A 121 3.78 3.25 28.34
C SER A 121 3.50 3.02 26.85
N ASP A 122 2.51 3.70 26.27
CA ASP A 122 2.20 3.56 24.85
C ASP A 122 3.21 4.35 23.99
N LEU A 123 3.65 5.52 24.48
CA LEU A 123 4.68 6.31 23.83
C LEU A 123 6.05 5.63 23.91
N THR A 124 6.39 5.00 25.03
CA THR A 124 7.61 4.20 25.14
C THR A 124 7.55 2.98 24.22
N LEU A 125 6.40 2.30 24.12
CA LEU A 125 6.21 1.19 23.18
C LEU A 125 6.43 1.62 21.72
N LEU A 126 5.89 2.77 21.32
CA LEU A 126 6.13 3.35 20.00
C LEU A 126 7.63 3.55 19.75
N ALA A 127 8.31 4.26 20.65
CA ALA A 127 9.72 4.59 20.50
C ALA A 127 10.60 3.32 20.44
N VAL A 128 10.36 2.37 21.34
CA VAL A 128 11.08 1.08 21.38
C VAL A 128 10.83 0.30 20.10
N THR A 129 9.59 0.20 19.62
CA THR A 129 9.26 -0.52 18.39
C THR A 129 9.91 0.15 17.18
N ALA A 130 9.90 1.48 17.09
CA ALA A 130 10.57 2.20 16.02
C ALA A 130 12.08 1.94 15.98
N VAL A 131 12.74 1.99 17.14
CA VAL A 131 14.18 1.70 17.24
C VAL A 131 14.47 0.24 16.91
N ILE A 132 13.70 -0.71 17.44
CA ILE A 132 13.91 -2.14 17.16
C ILE A 132 13.74 -2.44 15.67
N ILE A 133 12.66 -1.98 15.04
CA ILE A 133 12.42 -2.21 13.61
C ILE A 133 13.50 -1.52 12.78
N PHE A 134 13.88 -0.29 13.13
CA PHE A 134 14.99 0.39 12.47
C PHE A 134 16.28 -0.42 12.56
N LEU A 135 16.66 -0.90 13.75
CA LEU A 135 17.89 -1.67 13.95
C LEU A 135 17.85 -3.02 13.23
N ILE A 136 16.74 -3.75 13.28
CA ILE A 136 16.58 -5.02 12.57
C ILE A 136 16.80 -4.81 11.06
N MET A 137 16.18 -3.79 10.48
CA MET A 137 16.32 -3.51 9.06
C MET A 137 17.68 -2.90 8.72
N PHE A 138 18.23 -2.02 9.55
CA PHE A 138 19.54 -1.41 9.28
C PHE A 138 20.67 -2.46 9.35
N LEU A 139 20.68 -3.29 10.39
CA LEU A 139 21.69 -4.34 10.59
C LEU A 139 21.50 -5.49 9.60
N GLY A 140 20.26 -5.94 9.39
CA GLY A 140 19.96 -6.93 8.36
C GLY A 140 20.27 -6.41 6.95
N GLY A 141 20.19 -5.10 6.75
CA GLY A 141 20.48 -4.41 5.50
C GLY A 141 21.93 -4.57 5.04
N GLN A 142 22.84 -4.95 5.93
CA GLN A 142 24.25 -5.15 5.61
C GLN A 142 24.59 -6.60 5.20
N GLY A 143 23.60 -7.52 5.17
CA GLY A 143 23.82 -8.92 4.79
C GLY A 143 22.64 -9.69 4.19
N ILE A 144 21.39 -9.20 4.27
CA ILE A 144 20.15 -9.91 3.87
C ILE A 144 19.16 -8.96 3.16
N THR A 145 19.62 -8.14 2.21
CA THR A 145 18.74 -7.18 1.49
C THR A 145 18.04 -7.76 0.27
N GLN A 146 18.42 -8.96 -0.16
CA GLN A 146 17.91 -9.55 -1.40
C GLN A 146 17.44 -10.96 -1.14
N VAL A 147 16.18 -11.06 -0.70
CA VAL A 147 15.51 -12.37 -0.61
C VAL A 147 15.28 -12.86 -2.04
N GLN A 148 15.75 -14.08 -2.32
CA GLN A 148 15.54 -14.70 -3.63
C GLN A 148 14.06 -15.04 -3.81
N PRO A 149 13.44 -14.69 -4.95
CA PRO A 149 12.08 -15.07 -5.26
C PRO A 149 11.92 -16.59 -5.19
N SER A 150 10.93 -17.02 -4.43
CA SER A 150 10.56 -18.42 -4.30
C SER A 150 9.08 -18.49 -3.93
N PHE A 151 8.46 -19.65 -4.14
CA PHE A 151 7.07 -19.86 -3.75
C PHE A 151 6.82 -19.44 -2.28
N ILE A 152 7.70 -19.84 -1.36
CA ILE A 152 7.59 -19.51 0.07
C ILE A 152 7.75 -18.01 0.29
N ALA A 153 8.73 -17.36 -0.35
CA ALA A 153 8.92 -15.91 -0.22
C ALA A 153 7.68 -15.13 -0.70
N TRP A 154 7.00 -15.59 -1.76
CA TRP A 154 5.76 -14.98 -2.23
C TRP A 154 4.57 -15.24 -1.31
N VAL A 155 4.45 -16.44 -0.73
CA VAL A 155 3.43 -16.71 0.31
C VAL A 155 3.65 -15.81 1.53
N LEU A 156 4.88 -15.64 1.99
CA LEU A 156 5.19 -14.76 3.12
C LEU A 156 4.96 -13.28 2.78
N SER A 157 5.31 -12.85 1.56
CA SER A 157 5.03 -11.51 1.07
C SER A 157 3.53 -11.24 0.99
N GLY A 158 2.77 -12.22 0.50
CA GLY A 158 1.31 -12.19 0.50
C GLY A 158 0.75 -12.09 1.90
N ALA A 159 1.29 -12.85 2.85
CA ALA A 159 0.88 -12.78 4.25
C ALA A 159 1.18 -11.41 4.88
N LEU A 160 2.33 -10.79 4.57
CA LEU A 160 2.64 -9.41 4.99
C LEU A 160 1.63 -8.39 4.42
N ILE A 161 1.29 -8.51 3.13
CA ILE A 161 0.25 -7.67 2.51
C ILE A 161 -1.11 -7.90 3.19
N GLY A 162 -1.48 -9.16 3.42
CA GLY A 162 -2.69 -9.54 4.14
C GLY A 162 -2.75 -8.95 5.55
N LEU A 163 -1.63 -8.95 6.28
CA LEU A 163 -1.52 -8.27 7.57
C LEU A 163 -1.80 -6.77 7.45
N GLY A 164 -1.30 -6.10 6.40
CA GLY A 164 -1.58 -4.68 6.19
C GLY A 164 -3.04 -4.36 5.84
N VAL A 165 -3.76 -5.33 5.27
CA VAL A 165 -5.22 -5.20 5.05
C VAL A 165 -5.97 -5.30 6.39
N ILE A 166 -5.52 -6.17 7.30
CA ILE A 166 -6.15 -6.36 8.61
C ILE A 166 -5.78 -5.24 9.58
N ILE A 167 -4.52 -4.79 9.54
CA ILE A 167 -3.92 -3.87 10.50
C ILE A 167 -3.88 -2.47 9.90
N PRO A 168 -4.80 -1.56 10.31
CA PRO A 168 -4.91 -0.23 9.72
C PRO A 168 -3.61 0.55 9.87
N GLY A 169 -3.17 1.17 8.78
CA GLY A 169 -1.99 2.03 8.77
C GLY A 169 -0.64 1.32 8.74
N MET A 170 -0.61 -0.01 8.73
CA MET A 170 0.64 -0.73 8.46
C MET A 170 1.09 -0.44 7.02
N SER A 171 2.40 -0.30 6.79
CA SER A 171 3.01 -0.25 5.45
C SER A 171 3.77 -1.55 5.16
N PRO A 172 3.10 -2.66 4.75
CA PRO A 172 3.79 -3.88 4.33
C PRO A 172 4.80 -3.65 3.22
N SER A 173 4.52 -2.68 2.35
CA SER A 173 5.38 -2.29 1.23
C SER A 173 6.79 -1.91 1.69
N ASN A 174 6.95 -1.28 2.86
CA ASN A 174 8.29 -0.97 3.38
C ASN A 174 9.14 -2.23 3.59
N PHE A 175 8.54 -3.32 4.06
CA PHE A 175 9.23 -4.59 4.24
C PHE A 175 9.53 -5.26 2.90
N LEU A 176 8.60 -5.23 1.94
CA LEU A 176 8.84 -5.79 0.61
C LEU A 176 9.93 -5.03 -0.15
N ILE A 177 9.99 -3.70 -0.03
CA ILE A 177 11.05 -2.87 -0.59
C ILE A 177 12.38 -3.25 0.07
N TYR A 178 12.39 -3.35 1.39
CA TYR A 178 13.58 -3.71 2.15
C TYR A 178 14.16 -5.09 1.78
N PHE A 179 13.30 -6.09 1.54
CA PHE A 179 13.71 -7.43 1.09
C PHE A 179 14.05 -7.52 -0.41
N GLY A 180 13.90 -6.43 -1.18
CA GLY A 180 14.09 -6.44 -2.63
C GLY A 180 13.08 -7.32 -3.35
N LEU A 181 11.85 -7.42 -2.83
CA LEU A 181 10.76 -8.20 -3.40
C LEU A 181 9.69 -7.32 -4.05
N TYR A 182 9.65 -6.02 -3.75
CA TYR A 182 8.60 -5.13 -4.24
C TYR A 182 8.65 -4.87 -5.75
N ASP A 183 9.84 -4.58 -6.29
CA ASP A 183 10.09 -4.42 -7.72
C ASP A 183 9.84 -5.73 -8.48
N LYS A 184 10.29 -6.86 -7.93
CA LYS A 184 10.07 -8.20 -8.50
C LYS A 184 8.59 -8.59 -8.48
N MET A 185 7.87 -8.23 -7.42
CA MET A 185 6.41 -8.39 -7.33
C MET A 185 5.72 -7.55 -8.42
N ALA A 186 6.13 -6.29 -8.58
CA ALA A 186 5.58 -5.42 -9.62
C ALA A 186 5.84 -5.98 -11.02
N ALA A 187 7.06 -6.45 -11.31
CA ALA A 187 7.40 -7.10 -12.58
C ALA A 187 6.57 -8.37 -12.83
N GLY A 188 6.42 -9.23 -11.82
CA GLY A 188 5.59 -10.43 -11.93
C GLY A 188 4.12 -10.12 -12.21
N ILE A 189 3.55 -9.12 -11.53
CA ILE A 189 2.17 -8.65 -11.79
C ILE A 189 2.05 -8.05 -13.19
N ALA A 190 3.02 -7.22 -13.60
CA ALA A 190 3.10 -6.59 -14.93
C ALA A 190 3.14 -7.63 -16.06
N ALA A 191 3.84 -8.75 -15.84
CA ALA A 191 3.95 -9.86 -16.77
C ALA A 191 2.78 -10.86 -16.69
N LEU A 192 1.81 -10.65 -15.79
CA LEU A 192 0.76 -11.62 -15.45
C LEU A 192 1.33 -13.00 -15.08
N ASP A 193 2.46 -13.00 -14.37
CA ASP A 193 3.13 -14.22 -13.91
C ASP A 193 2.37 -14.85 -12.74
N PHE A 194 1.64 -15.92 -13.04
CA PHE A 194 0.88 -16.67 -12.04
C PHE A 194 1.76 -17.34 -10.98
N SER A 195 3.05 -17.56 -11.23
CA SER A 195 3.99 -18.06 -10.22
C SER A 195 4.29 -17.03 -9.12
N VAL A 196 4.01 -15.75 -9.37
CA VAL A 196 4.06 -14.66 -8.38
C VAL A 196 2.66 -14.39 -7.82
N ILE A 197 1.66 -14.23 -8.69
CA ILE A 197 0.31 -13.81 -8.30
C ILE A 197 -0.39 -14.85 -7.41
N ILE A 198 -0.33 -16.14 -7.78
CA ILE A 198 -1.05 -17.18 -7.03
C ILE A 198 -0.50 -17.33 -5.62
N PRO A 199 0.82 -17.48 -5.39
CA PRO A 199 1.34 -17.63 -4.04
C PRO A 199 1.16 -16.36 -3.19
N LEU A 200 1.26 -15.17 -3.79
CA LEU A 200 0.98 -13.90 -3.12
C LEU A 200 -0.49 -13.83 -2.65
N GLY A 201 -1.43 -14.16 -3.53
CA GLY A 201 -2.86 -14.21 -3.19
C GLY A 201 -3.17 -15.27 -2.13
N LEU A 202 -2.56 -16.45 -2.22
CA LEU A 202 -2.69 -17.52 -1.24
C LEU A 202 -2.19 -17.08 0.14
N GLY A 203 -1.01 -16.46 0.21
CA GLY A 203 -0.43 -15.95 1.45
C GLY A 203 -1.31 -14.89 2.11
N GLY A 204 -1.82 -13.94 1.31
CA GLY A 204 -2.74 -12.91 1.80
C GLY A 204 -4.03 -13.51 2.34
N LEU A 205 -4.63 -14.45 1.60
CA LEU A 205 -5.87 -15.11 2.00
C LEU A 205 -5.69 -15.93 3.29
N LEU A 206 -4.63 -16.73 3.38
CA LEU A 206 -4.33 -17.53 4.58
C LEU A 206 -4.09 -16.64 5.80
N CYS A 207 -3.38 -15.52 5.62
CA CYS A 207 -3.16 -14.55 6.68
C CYS A 207 -4.48 -13.93 7.17
N VAL A 208 -5.32 -13.45 6.25
CA VAL A 208 -6.62 -12.86 6.60
C VAL A 208 -7.48 -13.87 7.35
N ILE A 209 -7.63 -15.09 6.84
CA ILE A 209 -8.45 -16.12 7.50
C ILE A 209 -7.86 -16.53 8.85
N GLY A 210 -6.54 -16.70 8.94
CA GLY A 210 -5.88 -17.21 10.14
C GLY A 210 -5.72 -16.17 11.25
N LEU A 211 -5.54 -14.89 10.91
CA LEU A 211 -5.17 -13.84 11.86
C LEU A 211 -6.23 -12.77 12.06
N ALA A 212 -7.29 -12.67 11.24
CA ALA A 212 -8.32 -11.63 11.39
C ALA A 212 -8.95 -11.62 12.79
N LYS A 213 -9.33 -12.79 13.32
CA LYS A 213 -9.91 -12.89 14.68
C LYS A 213 -8.92 -12.50 15.78
N ALA A 214 -7.65 -12.87 15.62
CA ALA A 214 -6.61 -12.52 16.59
C ALA A 214 -6.35 -11.01 16.59
N ALA A 215 -6.31 -10.40 15.40
CA ALA A 215 -6.16 -8.96 15.25
C ALA A 215 -7.36 -8.20 15.82
N GLU A 216 -8.59 -8.63 15.50
CA GLU A 216 -9.82 -8.06 16.08
C GLU A 216 -9.79 -8.10 17.61
N TRP A 217 -9.45 -9.27 18.17
CA TRP A 217 -9.33 -9.43 19.62
C TRP A 217 -8.27 -8.49 20.22
N ALA A 218 -7.11 -8.37 19.57
CA ALA A 218 -6.02 -7.51 20.03
C ALA A 218 -6.40 -6.03 19.97
N PHE A 219 -7.05 -5.57 18.91
CA PHE A 219 -7.53 -4.18 18.80
C PHE A 219 -8.65 -3.88 19.81
N LYS A 220 -9.52 -4.84 20.10
CA LYS A 220 -10.59 -4.66 21.08
C LYS A 220 -10.07 -4.51 22.52
N HIS A 221 -9.02 -5.24 22.90
CA HIS A 221 -8.50 -5.23 24.28
C HIS A 221 -7.28 -4.32 24.48
N TYR A 222 -6.52 -4.04 23.42
CA TYR A 222 -5.25 -3.32 23.48
C TYR A 222 -5.15 -2.20 22.42
N TYR A 223 -6.28 -1.55 22.10
CA TYR A 223 -6.39 -0.53 21.05
C TYR A 223 -5.21 0.46 21.04
N SER A 224 -4.97 1.18 22.14
CA SER A 224 -3.89 2.18 22.22
C SER A 224 -2.52 1.55 21.94
N LYS A 225 -2.19 0.44 22.59
CA LYS A 225 -0.90 -0.25 22.42
C LYS A 225 -0.69 -0.74 20.99
N MET A 226 -1.72 -1.30 20.36
CA MET A 226 -1.66 -1.79 18.98
C MET A 226 -1.35 -0.66 18.00
N TYR A 227 -2.06 0.46 18.07
CA TYR A 227 -1.79 1.59 17.19
C TYR A 227 -0.43 2.23 17.43
N HIS A 228 0.04 2.34 18.67
CA HIS A 228 1.38 2.85 18.97
C HIS A 228 2.48 1.89 18.50
N LEU A 229 2.26 0.58 18.58
CA LEU A 229 3.15 -0.43 18.00
C LEU A 229 3.22 -0.29 16.47
N ILE A 230 2.08 -0.21 15.79
CA ILE A 230 2.01 -0.04 14.33
C ILE A 230 2.72 1.24 13.91
N LEU A 231 2.44 2.35 14.59
CA LEU A 231 3.08 3.63 14.32
C LEU A 231 4.59 3.55 14.51
N GLY A 232 5.06 2.88 15.57
CA GLY A 232 6.47 2.60 15.78
C GLY A 232 7.07 1.80 14.62
N THR A 233 6.42 0.72 14.19
CA THR A 233 6.86 -0.12 13.06
C THR A 233 6.93 0.68 11.75
N VAL A 234 5.94 1.52 11.47
CA VAL A 234 5.89 2.34 10.26
C VAL A 234 7.01 3.38 10.27
N ILE A 235 7.25 4.07 11.39
CA ILE A 235 8.33 5.04 11.53
C ILE A 235 9.69 4.36 11.39
N GLY A 236 9.93 3.29 12.16
CA GLY A 236 11.20 2.57 12.16
C GLY A 236 11.55 2.01 10.78
N SER A 237 10.58 1.38 10.11
CA SER A 237 10.79 0.82 8.76
C SER A 237 11.02 1.91 7.72
N SER A 238 10.31 3.04 7.79
CA SER A 238 10.48 4.15 6.85
C SER A 238 11.85 4.82 6.99
N ILE A 239 12.33 5.01 8.22
CA ILE A 239 13.67 5.56 8.47
C ILE A 239 14.74 4.59 7.98
N ALA A 240 14.55 3.27 8.18
CA ALA A 240 15.52 2.26 7.75
C ALA A 240 15.70 2.19 6.23
N LEU A 241 14.69 2.55 5.44
CA LEU A 241 14.79 2.60 3.98
C LEU A 241 15.79 3.65 3.48
N PHE A 242 16.07 4.71 4.23
CA PHE A 242 17.08 5.70 3.83
C PHE A 242 18.47 5.09 3.69
N PRO A 243 19.09 4.53 4.76
CA PRO A 243 20.41 3.94 4.65
C PRO A 243 20.44 2.65 3.83
N THR A 244 19.36 1.89 3.79
CA THR A 244 19.37 0.56 3.14
C THR A 244 19.02 0.58 1.66
N GLN A 245 18.27 1.59 1.19
CA GLN A 245 17.75 1.63 -0.17
C GLN A 245 17.94 2.99 -0.86
N VAL A 246 17.75 4.10 -0.15
CA VAL A 246 17.89 5.45 -0.75
C VAL A 246 19.36 5.83 -0.93
N PHE A 247 20.19 5.71 0.11
CA PHE A 247 21.62 6.09 0.06
C PHE A 247 22.42 5.28 -0.96
N PRO A 248 22.21 3.96 -1.12
CA PRO A 248 22.84 3.21 -2.22
C PRO A 248 22.53 3.76 -3.61
N GLY A 249 21.37 4.40 -3.82
CA GLY A 249 21.05 5.05 -5.09
C GLY A 249 21.90 6.30 -5.40
N PHE A 250 22.58 6.86 -4.40
CA PHE A 250 23.56 7.95 -4.58
C PHE A 250 24.99 7.44 -4.77
N SER A 251 25.22 6.13 -4.74
CA SER A 251 26.52 5.54 -5.06
C SER A 251 26.89 5.75 -6.54
N ALA A 252 28.16 5.56 -6.90
CA ALA A 252 28.60 5.68 -8.29
C ALA A 252 27.81 4.76 -9.24
N GLU A 253 27.47 3.55 -8.79
CA GLU A 253 26.66 2.59 -9.55
C GLU A 253 25.20 3.07 -9.71
N GLY A 254 24.58 3.55 -8.62
CA GLY A 254 23.21 4.09 -8.66
C GLY A 254 23.06 5.32 -9.57
N LEU A 255 24.04 6.23 -9.54
CA LEU A 255 24.09 7.40 -10.42
C LEU A 255 24.35 7.02 -11.88
N ALA A 256 25.20 6.03 -12.13
CA ALA A 256 25.44 5.51 -13.48
C ALA A 256 24.17 4.87 -14.08
N ASN A 257 23.44 4.07 -13.28
CA ASN A 257 22.21 3.40 -13.72
C ASN A 257 21.07 4.40 -14.02
N SER A 258 20.94 5.45 -13.20
CA SER A 258 19.91 6.48 -13.39
C SER A 258 20.26 7.51 -14.47
N GLY A 259 21.53 7.63 -14.85
CA GLY A 259 22.03 8.67 -15.75
C GLY A 259 21.97 10.08 -15.16
N LEU A 260 21.75 10.22 -13.84
CA LEU A 260 21.61 11.50 -13.16
C LEU A 260 22.88 11.87 -12.39
N SER A 261 23.13 13.18 -12.26
CA SER A 261 24.15 13.66 -11.33
C SER A 261 23.68 13.54 -9.87
N PHE A 262 24.63 13.56 -8.94
CA PHE A 262 24.33 13.56 -7.50
C PHE A 262 23.35 14.68 -7.11
N MET A 263 23.59 15.91 -7.59
CA MET A 263 22.76 17.07 -7.27
C MET A 263 21.35 16.94 -7.84
N ASN A 264 21.21 16.46 -9.08
CA ASN A 264 19.90 16.26 -9.70
C ASN A 264 19.10 15.18 -8.96
N THR A 265 19.75 14.07 -8.60
CA THR A 265 19.13 12.99 -7.82
C THR A 265 18.65 13.51 -6.47
N LEU A 266 19.47 14.31 -5.77
CA LEU A 266 19.11 14.89 -4.48
C LEU A 266 17.88 15.80 -4.59
N ILE A 267 17.86 16.69 -5.58
CA ILE A 267 16.74 17.60 -5.83
C ILE A 267 15.45 16.81 -6.11
N TRP A 268 15.52 15.79 -6.97
CA TRP A 268 14.35 14.96 -7.27
C TRP A 268 13.87 14.15 -6.07
N CYS A 269 14.77 13.61 -5.25
CA CYS A 269 14.39 12.96 -4.00
C CYS A 269 13.67 13.94 -3.04
N MET A 270 14.17 15.17 -2.89
CA MET A 270 13.50 16.18 -2.05
C MET A 270 12.12 16.55 -2.59
N ILE A 271 12.01 16.79 -3.91
CA ILE A 271 10.73 17.09 -4.57
C ILE A 271 9.76 15.91 -4.36
N ALA A 272 10.21 14.68 -4.62
CA ALA A 272 9.41 13.47 -4.45
C ALA A 272 8.92 13.30 -3.00
N PHE A 273 9.80 13.50 -2.02
CA PHE A 273 9.44 13.45 -0.60
C PHE A 273 8.33 14.46 -0.26
N VAL A 274 8.51 15.71 -0.68
CA VAL A 274 7.57 16.81 -0.41
C VAL A 274 6.24 16.56 -1.11
N LEU A 275 6.26 16.19 -2.39
CA LEU A 275 5.05 15.87 -3.15
C LEU A 275 4.30 14.70 -2.54
N GLY A 276 5.00 13.62 -2.17
CA GLY A 276 4.41 12.46 -1.51
C GLY A 276 3.75 12.84 -0.19
N THR A 277 4.45 13.62 0.63
CA THR A 277 3.94 14.10 1.92
C THR A 277 2.70 14.97 1.75
N ILE A 278 2.75 15.98 0.87
CA ILE A 278 1.62 16.90 0.63
C ILE A 278 0.41 16.12 0.09
N PHE A 279 0.63 15.24 -0.89
CA PHE A 279 -0.43 14.44 -1.49
C PHE A 279 -1.10 13.53 -0.45
N SER A 280 -0.31 12.83 0.36
CA SER A 280 -0.83 11.94 1.40
C SER A 280 -1.54 12.70 2.53
N LEU A 281 -1.04 13.87 2.94
CA LEU A 281 -1.73 14.73 3.90
C LEU A 281 -3.08 15.24 3.36
N TRP A 282 -3.11 15.68 2.11
CA TRP A 282 -4.33 16.09 1.44
C TRP A 282 -5.33 14.92 1.35
N PHE A 283 -4.83 13.75 0.98
CA PHE A 283 -5.64 12.54 0.89
C PHE A 283 -6.20 12.11 2.25
N SER A 284 -5.37 12.12 3.30
CA SER A 284 -5.79 11.80 4.68
C SER A 284 -6.86 12.77 5.20
N LYS A 285 -6.80 14.05 4.83
CA LYS A 285 -7.85 15.02 5.18
C LYS A 285 -9.16 14.74 4.47
N ILE A 286 -9.10 14.28 3.22
CA ILE A 286 -10.27 13.85 2.48
C ILE A 286 -10.86 12.60 3.11
N GLU A 287 -10.03 11.63 3.46
CA GLU A 287 -10.45 10.43 4.18
C GLU A 287 -11.20 10.78 5.46
N GLU A 288 -10.66 11.65 6.31
CA GLU A 288 -11.34 12.08 7.53
C GLU A 288 -12.70 12.75 7.26
N LYS A 289 -12.88 13.40 6.11
CA LYS A 289 -14.15 14.03 5.74
C LYS A 289 -15.21 13.00 5.35
N TYR A 290 -14.83 11.92 4.66
CA TYR A 290 -15.77 10.93 4.13
C TYR A 290 -15.95 9.70 5.03
N SER A 291 -15.06 9.46 6.00
CA SER A 291 -15.17 8.32 6.94
C SER A 291 -15.96 8.65 8.22
N ASN A 292 -16.41 9.90 8.39
CA ASN A 292 -17.21 10.35 9.54
C ASN A 292 -18.71 10.51 9.23
N ASP A 293 -19.14 10.15 8.01
CA ASP A 293 -20.55 10.03 7.58
C ASP A 293 -20.94 8.54 7.47
#